data_AF-A0A0M4LRH4-F1
#
_entry.id   AF-A0A0M4LRH4-F1
#
_cell.length_a   1.000
_cell.length_b   1.000
_cell.length_c   1.000
_cell.angle_alpha   90.00
_cell.angle_beta   90.00
_cell.angle_gamma   90.00
#
_symmetry.space_group_name_H-M   'P 1'
#
loop_
_entity.id
_entity.type
_entity.pdbx_description
1 polymer ?
#
loop_
_entity_poly.entity_id
_entity_poly.type
_entity_poly.pdbx_seq_one_letter_code
_entity_poly.pdbx_strand_id
1 'polypeptide(L)'
;MNIKIRNTFAEIIGALIAMTWMWLQLTDASTMTIELVSKVLAQGIGISIILIIILHIVFNILSSIISGQYEKDIDDERDKIYELYALQLSSVIFGISIVTTLVLLGWFNLSINTGLIVITFAGFIGSIISLFLKIYLYR
;
A
#
# COMPACT_ATOMS: atom_id res chain seq x y z
N MET A 1 11.46 17.44 -9.06
CA MET A 1 10.55 16.89 -8.05
C MET A 1 11.42 16.21 -7.01
N ASN A 2 11.27 16.54 -5.73
CA ASN A 2 12.08 15.96 -4.64
C ASN A 2 12.09 14.42 -4.75
N ILE A 3 13.27 13.80 -4.66
CA ILE A 3 13.47 12.34 -4.70
C ILE A 3 12.53 11.61 -3.75
N LYS A 4 12.27 12.17 -2.56
CA LYS A 4 11.36 11.59 -1.55
C LYS A 4 9.92 11.58 -2.01
N ILE A 5 9.45 12.68 -2.61
CA ILE A 5 8.10 12.77 -3.19
C ILE A 5 7.97 11.81 -4.38
N ARG A 6 8.99 11.71 -5.24
CA ARG A 6 9.04 10.79 -6.38
C ARG A 6 8.94 9.33 -5.97
N ASN A 7 9.72 8.93 -4.97
CA ASN A 7 9.71 7.59 -4.41
C ASN A 7 8.34 7.29 -3.77
N THR A 8 7.79 8.25 -3.02
CA THR A 8 6.44 8.10 -2.44
C THR A 8 5.36 7.93 -3.51
N PHE A 9 5.46 8.61 -4.65
CA PHE A 9 4.57 8.38 -5.79
C PHE A 9 4.72 6.98 -6.40
N ALA A 10 5.95 6.47 -6.53
CA ALA A 10 6.18 5.09 -6.98
C ALA A 10 5.51 4.07 -6.06
N GLU A 11 5.57 4.29 -4.74
CA GLU A 11 4.90 3.44 -3.75
C GLU A 11 3.38 3.44 -3.93
N ILE A 12 2.77 4.62 -4.06
CA ILE A 12 1.31 4.75 -4.25
C ILE A 12 0.87 4.05 -5.54
N ILE A 13 1.57 4.29 -6.66
CA ILE A 13 1.23 3.66 -7.95
C ILE A 13 1.36 2.14 -7.84
N GLY A 14 2.44 1.65 -7.21
CA GLY A 14 2.66 0.22 -7.05
C GLY A 14 1.57 -0.46 -6.21
N ALA A 15 1.20 0.16 -5.10
CA ALA A 15 0.12 -0.30 -4.25
C ALA A 15 -1.23 -0.32 -5.00
N LEU A 16 -1.56 0.74 -5.75
CA LEU A 16 -2.82 0.85 -6.49
C LEU A 16 -2.92 -0.20 -7.61
N ILE A 17 -1.84 -0.45 -8.34
CA ILE A 17 -1.82 -1.48 -9.38
C ILE A 17 -2.04 -2.86 -8.76
N ALA A 18 -1.36 -3.17 -7.66
CA ALA A 18 -1.53 -4.44 -6.96
C ALA A 18 -2.96 -4.61 -6.40
N MET A 19 -3.53 -3.56 -5.80
CA MET A 19 -4.93 -3.54 -5.34
C MET A 19 -5.90 -3.80 -6.48
N THR A 20 -5.72 -3.13 -7.61
CA THR A 20 -6.58 -3.28 -8.79
C THR A 20 -6.48 -4.70 -9.34
N TRP A 21 -5.26 -5.25 -9.43
CA TRP A 21 -5.05 -6.62 -9.86
C TRP A 21 -5.73 -7.63 -8.92
N MET A 22 -5.58 -7.48 -7.60
CA MET A 22 -6.27 -8.35 -6.63
C MET A 22 -7.78 -8.27 -6.79
N TRP A 23 -8.34 -7.07 -6.95
CA TRP A 23 -9.78 -6.87 -7.13
C TRP A 23 -10.30 -7.62 -8.36
N LEU A 24 -9.58 -7.54 -9.49
CA LEU A 24 -9.94 -8.27 -10.71
C LEU A 24 -9.89 -9.79 -10.55
N GLN A 25 -8.98 -10.31 -9.72
CA GLN A 25 -8.88 -11.75 -9.46
C GLN A 25 -9.86 -12.25 -8.39
N LEU A 26 -10.56 -11.35 -7.70
CA LEU A 26 -11.49 -11.64 -6.62
C LEU A 26 -12.95 -11.32 -6.98
N THR A 27 -13.26 -11.08 -8.26
CA THR A 27 -14.62 -10.77 -8.72
C THR A 27 -15.64 -11.86 -8.36
N ASP A 28 -15.20 -13.12 -8.34
CA ASP A 28 -16.02 -14.29 -7.99
C ASP A 28 -15.74 -14.84 -6.59
N ALA A 29 -15.18 -14.01 -5.69
CA ALA A 29 -14.77 -14.41 -4.34
C ALA A 29 -15.87 -15.03 -3.47
N SER A 30 -17.14 -14.81 -3.81
CA SER A 30 -18.30 -15.44 -3.17
C SER A 30 -18.40 -16.95 -3.42
N THR A 31 -17.79 -17.44 -4.51
CA THR A 31 -17.80 -18.85 -4.91
C THR A 31 -16.44 -19.54 -4.75
N MET A 32 -15.38 -18.76 -4.48
CA MET A 32 -14.02 -19.26 -4.30
C MET A 32 -13.82 -19.89 -2.92
N THR A 33 -12.91 -20.87 -2.84
CA THR A 33 -12.46 -21.40 -1.56
C THR A 33 -11.57 -20.40 -0.83
N ILE A 34 -11.51 -20.52 0.50
CA ILE A 34 -10.64 -19.68 1.36
C ILE A 34 -9.17 -19.79 0.91
N GLU A 35 -8.73 -20.98 0.50
CA GLU A 35 -7.36 -21.21 0.03
C GLU A 35 -7.05 -20.38 -1.22
N LEU A 36 -7.94 -20.37 -2.21
CA LEU A 36 -7.76 -19.60 -3.43
C LEU A 36 -7.76 -18.09 -3.16
N VAL A 37 -8.68 -17.61 -2.31
CA VAL A 37 -8.72 -16.20 -1.90
C VAL A 37 -7.41 -15.82 -1.20
N SER A 38 -6.96 -16.62 -0.24
CA SER A 38 -5.72 -16.36 0.51
C SER A 38 -4.50 -16.35 -0.41
N LYS A 39 -4.45 -17.25 -1.39
CA LYS A 39 -3.39 -17.30 -2.40
C LYS A 39 -3.36 -16.02 -3.24
N VAL A 40 -4.51 -15.56 -3.73
CA VAL A 40 -4.60 -14.32 -4.53
C VAL A 40 -4.15 -13.11 -3.72
N LEU A 41 -4.59 -13.00 -2.45
CA LEU A 41 -4.21 -11.90 -1.57
C LEU A 41 -2.70 -11.91 -1.30
N ALA A 42 -2.11 -13.07 -0.99
CA ALA A 42 -0.66 -13.20 -0.79
C ALA A 42 0.14 -12.85 -2.06
N GLN A 43 -0.32 -13.28 -3.23
CA GLN A 43 0.27 -12.91 -4.51
C GLN A 43 0.20 -11.40 -4.75
N GLY A 44 -0.92 -10.77 -4.44
CA GLY A 44 -1.08 -9.32 -4.58
C GLY A 44 -0.11 -8.52 -3.72
N ILE A 45 0.13 -8.95 -2.48
CA ILE A 45 1.16 -8.36 -1.61
C ILE A 45 2.55 -8.50 -2.25
N GLY A 46 2.89 -9.70 -2.75
CA GLY A 46 4.16 -9.94 -3.45
C GLY A 46 4.33 -9.08 -4.70
N ILE A 47 3.28 -8.97 -5.53
CA ILE A 47 3.26 -8.11 -6.72
C ILE A 47 3.49 -6.66 -6.34
N SER A 48 2.84 -6.17 -5.27
CA SER A 48 3.05 -4.81 -4.78
C SER A 48 4.52 -4.53 -4.48
N ILE A 49 5.19 -5.42 -3.73
CA ILE A 49 6.58 -5.22 -3.34
C ILE A 49 7.49 -5.16 -4.58
N ILE A 50 7.34 -6.12 -5.50
CA ILE A 50 8.15 -6.19 -6.73
C ILE A 50 7.93 -4.93 -7.57
N LEU A 51 6.67 -4.51 -7.73
CA LEU A 51 6.32 -3.38 -8.60
C LEU A 51 6.82 -2.05 -8.02
N ILE A 52 6.76 -1.88 -6.70
CA ILE A 52 7.33 -0.71 -6.01
C ILE A 52 8.84 -0.62 -6.23
N ILE A 53 9.57 -1.73 -6.10
CA ILE A 53 11.03 -1.76 -6.33
C ILE A 53 11.35 -1.36 -7.77
N ILE A 54 10.65 -1.94 -8.75
CA ILE A 54 10.84 -1.62 -10.17
C ILE A 54 10.56 -0.14 -10.44
N LEU A 55 9.45 0.39 -9.91
CA LEU A 55 9.08 1.80 -10.11
C LEU A 55 10.11 2.76 -9.50
N HIS A 56 10.66 2.46 -8.33
CA HIS A 56 11.74 3.27 -7.74
C HIS A 56 12.96 3.36 -8.66
N ILE A 57 13.40 2.20 -9.18
CA ILE A 57 14.56 2.14 -10.08
C ILE A 57 14.28 2.95 -11.35
N VAL A 58 13.13 2.71 -11.98
CA VAL A 58 12.75 3.38 -13.24
C VAL A 58 12.63 4.88 -13.05
N PHE A 59 11.97 5.35 -11.99
CA PHE A 59 11.80 6.78 -11.72
C PHE A 59 13.11 7.48 -11.39
N ASN A 60 14.01 6.83 -10.67
CA ASN A 60 15.33 7.40 -10.38
C ASN A 60 16.20 7.51 -11.64
N ILE A 61 16.19 6.49 -12.50
CA ILE A 61 16.89 6.54 -13.80
C ILE A 61 16.31 7.65 -14.69
N LEU A 62 14.99 7.69 -14.85
CA LEU A 62 14.33 8.72 -15.67
C LEU A 62 14.62 10.13 -15.15
N SER A 63 14.55 10.34 -13.84
CA SER A 63 14.86 11.63 -13.24
C SER A 63 16.32 12.03 -13.44
N SER A 64 17.26 11.08 -13.34
CA SER A 64 18.67 11.33 -13.59
C SER A 64 18.94 11.71 -15.06
N ILE A 65 18.23 11.09 -16.01
CA ILE A 65 18.33 11.43 -17.44
C ILE A 65 17.81 12.86 -17.70
N ILE A 66 16.68 13.22 -17.11
CA ILE A 66 16.03 14.52 -17.34
C ILE A 66 16.81 15.66 -16.67
N SER A 67 17.27 15.46 -15.43
CA SER A 67 17.96 16.50 -14.65
C SER A 67 19.45 16.60 -14.98
N GLY A 68 20.05 15.58 -15.59
CA GLY A 68 21.49 15.51 -15.84
C GLY A 68 22.35 15.45 -14.57
N GLN A 69 21.74 15.37 -13.39
CA GLN A 69 22.41 15.30 -12.10
C GLN A 69 21.90 14.12 -11.29
N TYR A 70 22.80 13.51 -10.52
CA TYR A 70 22.40 12.52 -9.53
C TYR A 70 21.99 13.24 -8.25
N GLU A 71 20.69 13.29 -7.97
CA GLU A 71 20.18 13.77 -6.67
C GLU A 71 20.67 12.82 -5.57
N LYS A 72 21.50 13.32 -4.66
CA LYS A 72 21.86 12.59 -3.44
C LYS A 72 20.65 12.60 -2.51
N ASP A 73 20.23 11.42 -2.08
CA ASP A 73 19.29 11.29 -0.98
C ASP A 73 20.04 11.62 0.32
N ILE A 74 19.62 12.70 0.99
CA ILE A 74 20.18 13.11 2.29
C ILE A 74 19.09 12.88 3.32
N ASP A 75 19.34 11.98 4.26
CA ASP A 75 18.45 11.70 5.37
C ASP A 75 18.60 12.75 6.48
N ASP A 76 17.49 13.36 6.86
CA ASP A 76 17.35 14.29 7.98
C ASP A 76 16.57 13.62 9.13
N GLU A 77 16.78 14.06 10.37
CA GLU A 77 16.00 13.59 11.52
C GLU A 77 14.51 13.88 11.35
N ARG A 78 14.17 14.97 10.64
CA ARG A 78 12.78 15.30 10.30
C ARG A 78 12.10 14.22 9.45
N ASP A 79 12.84 13.57 8.57
CA ASP A 79 12.26 12.52 7.71
C ASP A 79 11.86 11.30 8.53
N LYS A 80 12.68 10.94 9.53
CA LYS A 80 12.34 9.86 10.47
C LYS A 80 11.05 10.15 11.24
N ILE A 81 10.83 11.42 11.61
CA ILE A 81 9.58 11.84 12.26
C ILE A 81 8.38 11.69 11.30
N TYR A 82 8.55 12.05 10.02
CA TYR A 82 7.49 11.88 9.02
C TYR A 82 7.16 10.43 8.74
N GLU A 83 8.17 9.56 8.68
CA GLU A 83 7.98 8.11 8.57
C GLU A 83 7.22 7.55 9.76
N LEU A 84 7.53 8.01 10.98
CA LEU A 84 6.84 7.59 12.19
C LEU A 84 5.36 8.01 12.17
N TYR A 85 5.06 9.26 11.80
CA TYR A 85 3.66 9.72 11.70
C TYR A 85 2.88 8.95 10.62
N ALA A 86 3.49 8.68 9.48
CA ALA A 86 2.88 7.86 8.43
C ALA A 86 2.59 6.44 8.94
N LEU A 87 3.55 5.81 9.63
CA LEU A 87 3.38 4.49 10.22
C LEU A 87 2.25 4.48 11.26
N GLN A 88 2.19 5.50 12.13
CA GLN A 88 1.12 5.63 13.12
C GLN A 88 -0.25 5.74 12.47
N LEU A 89 -0.39 6.59 11.43
CA LEU A 89 -1.65 6.75 10.71
C LEU A 89 -2.09 5.45 10.05
N SER A 90 -1.20 4.77 9.33
CA SER A 90 -1.47 3.47 8.72
C SER A 90 -1.90 2.43 9.77
N SER A 91 -1.19 2.38 10.91
CA SER A 91 -1.50 1.46 12.00
C SER A 91 -2.86 1.72 12.63
N VAL A 92 -3.25 2.98 12.82
CA VAL A 92 -4.56 3.37 13.36
C VAL A 92 -5.68 2.95 12.39
N ILE A 93 -5.53 3.27 11.10
CA ILE A 93 -6.50 2.90 10.06
C ILE A 93 -6.67 1.38 10.02
N PHE A 94 -5.56 0.64 10.04
CA PHE A 94 -5.58 -0.82 10.03
C PHE A 94 -6.20 -1.40 11.31
N GLY A 95 -5.85 -0.87 12.48
CA GLY A 95 -6.40 -1.32 13.75
C GLY A 95 -7.91 -1.15 13.85
N ILE A 96 -8.43 0.03 13.47
CA ILE A 96 -9.88 0.30 13.43
C ILE A 96 -10.57 -0.66 12.43
N SER A 97 -9.94 -0.89 11.28
CA SER A 97 -10.49 -1.77 10.24
C SER A 97 -10.56 -3.22 10.68
N ILE A 98 -9.55 -3.73 11.39
CA ILE A 98 -9.58 -5.08 11.97
C ILE A 98 -10.74 -5.21 12.95
N VAL A 99 -10.84 -4.30 13.92
CA VAL A 99 -11.89 -4.35 14.95
C VAL A 99 -13.27 -4.32 14.29
N THR A 100 -13.47 -3.42 13.33
CA THR A 100 -14.73 -3.31 12.58
C THR A 100 -15.03 -4.60 11.82
N THR A 101 -14.03 -5.18 11.14
CA THR A 101 -14.22 -6.42 10.37
C THR A 101 -14.58 -7.59 11.28
N LEU A 102 -13.95 -7.71 12.45
CA LEU A 102 -14.27 -8.77 13.42
C LEU A 102 -15.70 -8.63 13.96
N VAL A 103 -16.14 -7.42 14.26
CA VAL A 103 -17.53 -7.14 14.67
C VAL A 103 -18.50 -7.54 13.55
N LEU A 104 -18.19 -7.19 12.29
CA LEU A 104 -19.02 -7.52 11.15
C LEU A 104 -19.08 -9.04 10.88
N LEU A 105 -17.96 -9.75 11.02
CA LEU A 105 -17.92 -11.21 10.90
C LEU A 105 -18.77 -11.88 11.99
N GLY A 106 -18.61 -11.46 13.25
CA GLY A 106 -19.30 -12.07 14.38
C GLY A 106 -20.79 -11.74 14.46
N TRP A 107 -21.16 -10.48 14.23
CA TRP A 107 -22.53 -9.99 14.45
C TRP A 107 -23.43 -10.08 13.22
N PHE A 108 -22.85 -9.93 12.02
CA PHE A 108 -23.60 -9.94 10.76
C PHE A 108 -23.39 -11.21 9.94
N ASN A 109 -22.69 -12.20 10.50
CA ASN A 109 -22.45 -13.52 9.90
C ASN A 109 -21.87 -13.43 8.48
N LEU A 110 -20.97 -12.45 8.24
CA LEU A 110 -20.28 -12.29 6.98
C LEU A 110 -19.38 -13.50 6.68
N SER A 111 -19.18 -13.79 5.40
CA SER A 111 -18.27 -14.86 5.00
C SER A 111 -16.83 -14.56 5.39
N ILE A 112 -16.08 -15.61 5.76
CA ILE A 112 -14.65 -15.50 6.08
C ILE A 112 -13.86 -14.92 4.90
N ASN A 113 -14.22 -15.28 3.66
CA ASN A 113 -13.61 -14.73 2.44
C ASN A 113 -13.74 -13.21 2.41
N THR A 114 -14.93 -12.68 2.70
CA THR A 114 -15.18 -11.23 2.75
C THR A 114 -14.31 -10.57 3.82
N GLY A 115 -14.21 -11.18 5.01
CA GLY A 115 -13.37 -10.67 6.09
C GLY A 115 -11.89 -10.58 5.71
N LEU A 116 -11.34 -11.63 5.08
CA LEU A 116 -9.95 -11.64 4.61
C LEU A 116 -9.68 -10.54 3.59
N ILE A 117 -10.56 -10.41 2.60
CA ILE A 117 -10.43 -9.39 1.55
C ILE A 117 -10.46 -7.99 2.17
N VAL A 118 -11.41 -7.71 3.06
CA VAL A 118 -11.55 -6.39 3.70
C VAL A 118 -10.31 -6.05 4.53
N ILE A 119 -9.78 -6.98 5.34
CA ILE A 119 -8.59 -6.73 6.17
C ILE A 119 -7.37 -6.45 5.29
N THR A 120 -7.16 -7.22 4.22
CA THR A 120 -6.04 -6.98 3.31
C THR A 120 -6.16 -5.64 2.61
N PHE A 121 -7.33 -5.30 2.07
CA PHE A 121 -7.56 -4.02 1.40
C PHE A 121 -7.43 -2.84 2.38
N ALA A 122 -7.86 -3.00 3.63
CA ALA A 122 -7.65 -1.99 4.66
C ALA A 122 -6.17 -1.71 4.93
N GLY A 123 -5.32 -2.75 4.92
CA GLY A 123 -3.87 -2.58 5.02
C GLY A 123 -3.29 -1.76 3.86
N PHE A 124 -3.71 -2.05 2.64
CA PHE A 124 -3.31 -1.26 1.47
C PHE A 124 -3.82 0.19 1.53
N ILE A 125 -5.08 0.40 1.91
CA ILE A 125 -5.68 1.73 2.05
C ILE A 125 -4.96 2.53 3.14
N GLY A 126 -4.69 1.93 4.29
CA GLY A 126 -3.93 2.55 5.37
C GLY A 126 -2.53 2.96 4.92
N SER A 127 -1.85 2.09 4.17
CA SER A 127 -0.56 2.41 3.54
C SER A 127 -0.67 3.60 2.58
N ILE A 128 -1.59 3.57 1.61
CA ILE A 128 -1.77 4.64 0.63
C ILE A 128 -2.08 5.99 1.30
N ILE A 129 -2.98 6.00 2.29
CA ILE A 129 -3.31 7.23 3.04
C ILE A 129 -2.08 7.76 3.77
N SER A 130 -1.27 6.88 4.37
CA SER A 130 -0.02 7.28 5.02
C SER A 130 1.00 7.87 4.04
N LEU A 131 1.05 7.37 2.80
CA LEU A 131 1.91 7.89 1.75
C LEU A 131 1.43 9.26 1.26
N PHE A 132 0.12 9.49 1.15
CA PHE A 132 -0.40 10.84 0.90
C PHE A 132 -0.04 11.82 2.02
N LEU A 133 -0.06 11.38 3.29
CA LEU A 133 0.43 12.19 4.40
C LEU A 133 1.92 12.51 4.23
N LYS A 134 2.77 11.53 3.85
CA LYS A 134 4.19 11.80 3.57
C LYS A 134 4.37 12.85 2.47
N ILE A 135 3.64 12.76 1.36
CA ILE A 135 3.68 13.78 0.29
C ILE A 135 3.31 15.16 0.83
N TYR A 136 2.28 15.24 1.67
CA TYR A 136 1.87 16.50 2.29
C TYR A 136 2.95 17.07 3.22
N LEU A 137 3.60 16.25 4.03
CA LEU A 137 4.65 16.66 4.98
C LEU A 137 5.98 17.04 4.29
N TYR A 138 6.26 16.44 3.13
CA TYR A 138 7.46 16.73 2.33
C TYR A 138 7.35 17.96 1.43
N ARG A 139 6.14 18.52 1.28
CA ARG A 139 5.91 19.77 0.53
C ARG A 139 6.39 20.98 1.31
#